data_AF-A0A239ABZ1-F1
#
_entry.id   AF-A0A239ABZ1-F1
#
_cell.length_a   1.000
_cell.length_b   1.000
_cell.length_c   1.000
_cell.angle_alpha   90.00
_cell.angle_beta   90.00
_cell.angle_gamma   90.00
#
_symmetry.space_group_name_H-M   'P 1'
#
loop_
_entity.id
_entity.type
_entity.pdbx_description
1 polymer ?
#
loop_
_entity_poly.entity_id
_entity_poly.type
_entity_poly.pdbx_seq_one_letter_code
_entity_poly.pdbx_strand_id
1 'polypeptide(L)' 'MPAAQAPPPLDVNAGTVTVRQTQVELDTGELVIGPPKSRAGLRTMALPQAIIPDLRRHLGNLTGPEPEALIYQH' A
#
# COMPACT_ATOMS: atom_id res chain seq x y z
N MET A 1 -8.15 14.30 22.62
CA MET A 1 -6.80 13.90 22.14
C MET A 1 -6.94 13.58 20.67
N PRO A 2 -6.23 14.24 19.74
CA PRO A 2 -6.32 13.86 18.35
C PRO A 2 -5.81 12.41 18.24
N ALA A 3 -6.60 11.55 17.59
CA ALA A 3 -6.15 10.20 17.30
C ALA A 3 -4.82 10.31 16.54
N ALA A 4 -3.77 9.65 17.05
CA ALA A 4 -2.53 9.54 16.30
C ALA A 4 -2.89 8.97 14.92
N GLN A 5 -2.62 9.73 13.85
CA GLN A 5 -2.88 9.26 12.50
C GLN A 5 -2.13 7.94 12.32
N ALA A 6 -2.86 6.89 11.98
CA ALA A 6 -2.25 5.61 11.71
C ALA A 6 -1.27 5.79 10.53
N PRO A 7 -0.06 5.21 10.58
CA PRO A 7 0.96 5.46 9.57
C PRO A 7 0.44 5.15 8.16
N PRO A 8 0.93 5.86 7.12
CA PRO A 8 0.48 5.64 5.75
C PRO A 8 0.76 4.18 5.31
N PRO A 9 -0.03 3.63 4.36
CA PRO A 9 0.19 2.26 3.88
C PRO A 9 1.58 2.02 3.30
N LEU A 10 2.20 3.04 2.70
CA LEU A 10 3.59 3.03 2.25
C LEU A 10 4.31 4.27 2.79
N ASP A 11 5.41 4.07 3.51
CA ASP A 11 6.33 5.13 3.92
C ASP A 11 7.71 4.86 3.32
N VAL A 12 8.00 5.53 2.21
CA VAL A 12 9.26 5.38 1.48
C VAL A 12 10.44 6.02 2.23
N ASN A 13 10.18 6.98 3.12
CA ASN A 13 11.23 7.64 3.90
C ASN A 13 11.63 6.78 5.11
N ALA A 14 10.65 6.18 5.80
CA ALA A 14 10.90 5.19 6.84
C ALA A 14 11.28 3.81 6.28
N GLY A 15 11.07 3.57 4.98
CA GLY A 15 11.31 2.28 4.34
C GLY A 15 10.39 1.20 4.88
N THR A 16 9.10 1.51 5.06
CA THR A 16 8.11 0.57 5.60
C THR A 16 6.85 0.49 4.76
N VAL A 17 6.18 -0.65 4.80
CA VAL A 17 4.85 -0.86 4.22
C VAL A 17 3.94 -1.45 5.29
N THR A 18 2.73 -0.91 5.42
CA THR A 18 1.70 -1.41 6.33
C THR A 18 0.57 -2.03 5.53
N VAL A 19 0.40 -3.35 5.67
CA VAL A 19 -0.69 -4.08 5.03
C VAL A 19 -1.95 -3.89 5.87
N ARG A 20 -2.96 -3.19 5.32
CA ARG A 20 -4.25 -2.94 6.00
C ARG A 20 -5.47 -3.37 5.22
N GLN A 21 -5.30 -3.59 3.92
CA GLN A 21 -6.38 -3.93 3.00
C GLN A 21 -5.86 -4.98 2.02
N THR A 22 -6.78 -5.70 1.40
CA THR A 22 -6.51 -6.62 0.30
C THR A 22 -7.51 -6.32 -0.80
N GLN A 23 -7.01 -6.29 -2.03
CA GLN A 23 -7.81 -6.20 -3.25
C GLN A 23 -7.94 -7.60 -3.82
N VAL A 24 -9.18 -8.01 -4.11
CA VAL A 24 -9.50 -9.29 -4.73
C VAL A 24 -10.29 -9.02 -5.99
N GLU A 25 -9.87 -9.61 -7.10
CA GLU A 25 -10.65 -9.63 -8.33
C GLU A 25 -11.58 -10.86 -8.30
N LEU A 26 -12.87 -10.61 -8.44
CA LEU A 26 -13.89 -11.67 -8.52
C LEU A 26 -13.96 -12.23 -9.94
N ASP A 27 -14.52 -13.42 -10.11
CA ASP A 27 -14.75 -14.04 -11.43
C ASP A 27 -15.65 -13.19 -12.35
N THR A 28 -16.34 -12.20 -11.78
CA THR A 28 -17.15 -11.19 -12.48
C THR A 28 -16.31 -10.03 -13.06
N GLY A 29 -15.01 -9.98 -12.76
CA GLY A 29 -14.11 -8.85 -13.07
C GLY A 29 -14.21 -7.69 -12.08
N GLU A 30 -15.00 -7.82 -11.01
CA GLU A 30 -15.14 -6.77 -10.00
C GLU A 30 -13.95 -6.78 -9.02
N LEU A 31 -13.39 -5.59 -8.77
CA LEU A 31 -12.35 -5.38 -7.77
C LEU A 31 -12.97 -5.03 -6.41
N VAL A 32 -12.85 -5.95 -5.46
CA VAL A 32 -13.34 -5.76 -4.09
C VAL A 32 -12.18 -5.46 -3.15
N ILE A 33 -12.27 -4.32 -2.44
CA ILE A 33 -11.33 -3.95 -1.37
C ILE A 33 -11.91 -4.38 -0.03
N GLY A 34 -11.20 -5.25 0.69
CA GLY A 34 -11.61 -5.76 1.99
C GLY A 34 -10.47 -5.74 3.03
N PRO A 35 -10.76 -6.07 4.30
CA PRO A 35 -9.71 -6.33 5.28
C PRO A 35 -8.84 -7.51 4.82
N PRO A 36 -7.59 -7.65 5.30
CA PRO A 36 -6.78 -8.78 4.94
C PRO A 36 -7.46 -10.08 5.34
N LYS A 37 -7.25 -11.13 4.53
CA LYS A 37 -7.86 -12.46 4.70
C LYS A 37 -7.71 -13.03 6.12
N SER A 38 -6.70 -12.60 6.87
CA SER A 38 -6.54 -12.92 8.29
C SER A 38 -6.05 -11.71 9.11
N ARG A 39 -6.25 -11.74 10.43
CA ARG A 39 -5.68 -10.74 11.35
C ARG A 39 -4.15 -10.68 11.28
N ALA A 40 -3.47 -11.79 11.01
CA ALA A 40 -2.01 -11.85 10.80
C ALA A 40 -1.56 -11.16 9.49
N GLY A 41 -2.49 -10.86 8.60
CA GLY A 41 -2.26 -10.02 7.42
C GLY A 41 -2.09 -8.54 7.77
N LEU A 42 -2.51 -8.09 8.95
CA LEU A 42 -2.30 -6.73 9.43
C LEU A 42 -0.91 -6.62 10.04
N ARG A 43 0.07 -6.11 9.26
CA ARG A 43 1.44 -5.94 9.74
C ARG A 43 2.15 -4.80 9.02
N THR A 44 3.12 -4.20 9.71
CA THR A 44 4.11 -3.33 9.10
C THR A 44 5.38 -4.13 8.84
N MET A 45 5.91 -4.04 7.63
CA MET A 45 7.16 -4.71 7.23
C MET A 45 8.18 -3.67 6.76
N ALA A 46 9.44 -3.94 7.05
CA ALA A 46 10.54 -3.18 6.47
C ALA A 46 10.69 -3.52 4.98
N LEU A 47 10.92 -2.49 4.18
CA LEU A 47 11.28 -2.60 2.78
C LEU A 47 12.82 -2.72 2.68
N PRO A 48 13.35 -3.61 1.83
CA PRO A 48 14.77 -3.64 1.54
C PRO A 48 15.26 -2.28 1.04
N GLN A 49 16.39 -1.78 1.55
CA GLN A 49 16.90 -0.46 1.14
C GLN A 49 17.18 -0.36 -0.36
N ALA A 50 17.55 -1.48 -0.98
CA ALA A 50 17.83 -1.57 -2.41
C ALA A 50 16.63 -1.22 -3.30
N ILE A 51 15.38 -1.43 -2.85
CA ILE A 51 14.18 -1.17 -3.67
C ILE A 51 13.65 0.27 -3.55
N ILE A 52 14.16 1.05 -2.59
CA ILE A 52 13.67 2.41 -2.31
C ILE A 52 13.82 3.37 -3.51
N PRO A 53 14.96 3.39 -4.23
CA PRO A 53 15.10 4.26 -5.41
C PRO A 53 14.09 3.94 -6.51
N ASP A 54 13.81 2.65 -6.73
CA ASP A 54 12.86 2.20 -7.76
C ASP A 54 11.41 2.51 -7.37
N LEU A 55 11.05 2.36 -6.09
CA LEU A 55 9.75 2.78 -5.59
C LEU A 55 9.53 4.30 -5.77
N ARG A 56 10.53 5.13 -5.48
CA ARG A 56 10.43 6.59 -5.69
C ARG A 56 10.20 6.93 -7.16
N ARG A 57 10.92 6.25 -8.06
CA ARG A 57 10.77 6.43 -9.51
C ARG A 57 9.38 6.00 -9.98
N HIS A 58 8.88 4.88 -9.49
CA HIS A 58 7.56 4.35 -9.82
C HIS A 58 6.46 5.32 -9.40
N LEU A 59 6.48 5.78 -8.14
CA LEU A 59 5.48 6.73 -7.62
C LEU A 59 5.48 8.06 -8.40
N GLY A 60 6.64 8.54 -8.84
CA GLY A 60 6.73 9.79 -9.61
C GLY A 60 6.26 9.68 -11.05
N ASN A 61 6.34 8.50 -11.66
CA ASN A 61 6.10 8.31 -13.09
C ASN A 61 4.80 7.57 -13.42
N LEU A 62 4.33 6.72 -12.50
CA LEU A 62 3.32 5.68 -12.78
C LEU A 62 2.16 5.67 -11.78
N THR A 63 2.11 6.62 -10.83
CA THR A 63 1.04 6.72 -9.84
C THR A 63 0.33 8.06 -9.95
N GLY A 64 -1.00 8.06 -9.84
CA GLY A 64 -1.80 9.28 -9.82
C GLY A 64 -1.52 10.15 -8.59
N PRO A 65 -1.87 11.45 -8.62
CA PRO A 65 -1.62 12.36 -7.50
C PRO A 65 -2.56 12.13 -6.30
N GLU A 66 -3.64 11.38 -6.50
CA GLU A 66 -4.64 11.13 -5.46
C GLU A 66 -4.08 10.24 -4.34
N PRO A 67 -4.41 10.50 -3.06
CA PRO A 67 -3.92 9.70 -1.93
C PRO A 67 -4.29 8.21 -2.02
N GLU A 68 -5.41 7.90 -2.68
CA GLU A 68 -5.92 6.55 -2.89
C GLU A 68 -5.51 5.93 -4.23
N ALA A 69 -4.67 6.62 -5.02
CA ALA A 69 -4.21 6.10 -6.30
C ALA A 69 -3.50 4.75 -6.12
N LEU A 70 -3.89 3.77 -6.93
CA LEU A 70 -3.23 2.47 -6.93
C LEU A 70 -1.79 2.64 -7.42
N ILE A 71 -0.86 2.17 -6.59
CA ILE A 71 0.56 2.16 -6.93
C ILE A 71 0.78 1.22 -8.12
N TYR A 72 0.13 0.07 -8.14
CA TYR A 72 0.19 -0.87 -9.26
C TYR A 72 -1.19 -1.00 -9.90
N GLN A 73 -1.24 -0.79 -11.22
CA GLN A 73 -2.43 -0.98 -12.05
C GLN A 73 -2.27 -2.32 -12.79
N HIS A 74 -3.37 -3.07 -12.97
CA HIS A 74 -3.38 -4.32 -13.73
C HIS A 74 -3.27 -4.03 -15.24
#